data_AF-A0A2V9XXR9-F1
#
_entry.id   AF-A0A2V9XXR9-F1
#
_cell.length_a   1.000
_cell.length_b   1.000
_cell.length_c   1.000
_cell.angle_alpha   90.00
_cell.angle_beta   90.00
_cell.angle_gamma   90.00
#
_symmetry.space_group_name_H-M   'P 1'
#
loop_
_entity.id
_entity.type
_entity.pdbx_description
1 polymer ?
#
loop_
_entity_poly.entity_id
_entity_poly.type
_entity_poly.pdbx_seq_one_letter_code
_entity_poly.pdbx_strand_id
1 'polypeptide(L)' 'MTQEENLPEWKKLYRAALLETDANRLMDLILTAEREIYSRLRELSQNQDSSSKTSELQEIDDALRNLRVLMSNKT' A
#
# COMPACT_ATOMS: atom_id res chain seq x y z
N MET A 1 -23.55 -1.82 -3.71
CA MET A 1 -22.67 -1.60 -2.54
C MET A 1 -21.26 -1.88 -3.00
N THR A 2 -20.49 -0.83 -3.30
CA THR A 2 -19.11 -0.95 -3.76
C THR A 2 -18.29 -1.60 -2.64
N GLN A 3 -17.49 -2.62 -2.95
CA GLN A 3 -16.64 -3.38 -2.03
C GLN A 3 -15.51 -2.54 -1.37
N GLU A 4 -15.67 -1.22 -1.30
CA GLU A 4 -14.64 -0.25 -0.90
C GLU A 4 -14.66 0.06 0.61
N GLU A 5 -15.77 -0.23 1.31
CA GLU A 5 -15.90 0.10 2.74
C GLU A 5 -15.08 -0.81 3.68
N ASN A 6 -14.57 -1.95 3.21
CA ASN A 6 -13.77 -2.88 4.03
C ASN A 6 -12.39 -3.20 3.44
N LEU A 7 -11.79 -2.25 2.73
CA LEU A 7 -10.39 -2.38 2.32
C LEU A 7 -9.46 -2.11 3.52
N PRO A 8 -8.37 -2.87 3.68
CA PRO A 8 -7.29 -2.52 4.60
C PRO A 8 -6.79 -1.10 4.36
N GLU A 9 -6.41 -0.41 5.43
CA GLU A 9 -6.02 1.00 5.37
C GLU A 9 -4.85 1.25 4.40
N TRP A 10 -3.88 0.34 4.38
CA TRP A 10 -2.76 0.37 3.44
C TRP A 10 -3.21 0.34 1.97
N LYS A 11 -4.30 -0.39 1.63
CA LYS A 11 -4.85 -0.45 0.26
C LYS A 11 -5.53 0.86 -0.12
N LYS A 12 -6.20 1.52 0.83
CA LYS A 12 -6.81 2.84 0.61
C LYS A 12 -5.76 3.90 0.33
N LEU A 13 -4.71 3.94 1.15
CA LEU A 13 -3.59 4.88 1.01
C LEU A 13 -2.82 4.64 -0.29
N TYR A 14 -2.54 3.38 -0.62
CA TYR A 14 -1.93 3.02 -1.90
C TYR A 14 -2.75 3.53 -3.10
N ARG A 15 -4.08 3.32 -3.08
CA ARG A 15 -4.95 3.81 -4.16
C ARG A 15 -5.04 5.32 -4.21
N ALA A 16 -5.02 6.00 -3.07
CA ALA A 16 -4.96 7.46 -3.01
C ALA A 16 -3.67 7.98 -3.65
N ALA A 17 -2.52 7.36 -3.36
CA ALA A 17 -1.25 7.72 -3.98
C ALA A 17 -1.28 7.56 -5.51
N LEU A 18 -1.86 6.48 -6.05
CA LEU A 18 -1.98 6.27 -7.50
C LEU A 18 -2.81 7.35 -8.22
N LEU A 19 -3.77 7.95 -7.53
CA LEU A 19 -4.69 8.94 -8.10
C LEU A 19 -4.25 10.39 -7.83
N GLU A 20 -3.21 10.61 -7.03
CA GLU A 20 -2.76 11.95 -6.66
C GLU A 20 -1.95 12.61 -7.79
N THR A 21 -2.38 13.81 -8.17
CA THR A 21 -1.77 14.61 -9.23
C THR A 21 -0.80 15.64 -8.68
N ASP A 22 -1.05 16.17 -7.47
CA ASP A 22 -0.17 17.12 -6.80
C ASP A 22 1.10 16.44 -6.29
N ALA A 23 2.28 16.92 -6.73
CA ALA A 23 3.55 16.29 -6.41
C ALA A 23 3.91 16.34 -4.91
N ASN A 24 3.53 17.41 -4.21
CA ASN A 24 3.84 17.57 -2.78
C ASN A 24 2.96 16.64 -1.94
N ARG A 25 1.66 16.56 -2.25
CA ARG A 25 0.72 15.64 -1.59
C ARG A 25 1.00 14.19 -1.95
N LEU A 26 1.48 13.93 -3.17
CA LEU A 26 1.86 12.59 -3.60
C LEU A 26 3.03 12.06 -2.76
N MET A 27 4.04 12.88 -2.47
CA MET A 27 5.14 12.47 -1.60
C MET A 27 4.66 12.10 -0.19
N ASP A 28 3.78 12.91 0.40
CA ASP A 28 3.19 12.64 1.71
C ASP A 28 2.36 11.34 1.71
N LEU A 29 1.54 11.13 0.67
CA LEU A 29 0.74 9.92 0.49
C LEU A 29 1.59 8.67 0.28
N ILE A 30 2.67 8.75 -0.50
CA ILE A 30 3.59 7.63 -0.71
C ILE A 30 4.23 7.22 0.62
N LEU A 31 4.78 8.18 1.38
CA LEU A 31 5.40 7.90 2.68
C LEU A 31 4.40 7.31 3.69
N THR A 32 3.18 7.85 3.71
CA THR A 32 2.10 7.36 4.58
C THR A 32 1.67 5.94 4.18
N ALA A 33 1.51 5.67 2.88
CA ALA A 33 1.18 4.36 2.37
C ALA A 33 2.27 3.33 2.69
N GLU A 34 3.55 3.66 2.46
CA GLU A 34 4.67 2.78 2.79
C GLU A 34 4.69 2.43 4.27
N ARG A 35 4.47 3.42 5.16
CA ARG A 35 4.43 3.18 6.60
C ARG A 35 3.35 2.17 6.99
N GLU A 36 2.15 2.32 6.47
CA GLU A 36 1.04 1.40 6.74
C GLU A 36 1.27 0.01 6.12
N ILE A 37 1.86 -0.06 4.92
CA ILE A 37 2.25 -1.32 4.29
C ILE A 37 3.29 -2.06 5.15
N TYR A 38 4.31 -1.36 5.68
CA TYR A 38 5.30 -1.98 6.58
C TYR A 38 4.70 -2.41 7.92
N SER A 39 3.74 -1.66 8.44
CA SER A 39 2.96 -2.06 9.62
C SER A 39 2.24 -3.38 9.36
N ARG A 40 1.51 -3.47 8.24
CA ARG A 40 0.80 -4.67 7.85
C ARG A 40 1.71 -5.87 7.63
N LEU A 41 2.87 -5.65 6.99
CA LEU A 41 3.87 -6.71 6.78
C LEU A 41 4.36 -7.28 8.11
N ARG A 42 4.54 -6.45 9.14
CA ARG A 42 4.90 -6.88 10.49
C ARG A 42 3.79 -7.71 11.13
N GLU A 43 2.54 -7.28 11.03
CA GLU A 43 1.38 -8.04 11.53
C GLU A 43 1.25 -9.40 10.84
N LEU A 44 1.43 -9.45 9.52
CA LEU A 44 1.40 -10.69 8.75
C LEU A 44 2.53 -11.62 9.17
N SER A 45 3.72 -11.10 9.44
CA SER A 45 4.85 -11.89 9.95
C SER A 45 4.53 -12.58 11.27
N GLN A 46 3.79 -11.90 12.16
CA GLN A 46 3.40 -12.39 13.49
C GLN A 46 2.21 -13.35 13.47
N ASN A 47 1.34 -13.29 12.45
CA ASN A 47 0.20 -14.18 12.32
C ASN A 47 0.59 -15.54 11.68
N GLN A 48 0.03 -16.63 12.23
CA GLN A 48 0.31 -18.01 11.80
C GLN A 48 -0.59 -18.49 10.65
N ASP A 49 -1.62 -17.71 10.28
CA ASP A 49 -2.52 -18.04 9.17
C ASP A 49 -1.79 -17.93 7.82
N SER A 50 -1.33 -19.09 7.34
CA SER A 50 -0.39 -19.18 6.24
C SER A 50 -1.06 -19.07 4.86
N SER A 51 -2.36 -19.41 4.76
CA SER A 51 -3.05 -19.52 3.48
C SER A 51 -3.42 -18.16 2.87
N SER A 52 -3.93 -17.21 3.67
CA SER A 52 -4.25 -15.85 3.20
C SER A 52 -3.02 -14.93 3.14
N LYS A 53 -1.94 -15.29 3.85
CA LYS A 53 -0.70 -14.53 3.95
C LYS A 53 0.05 -14.45 2.62
N THR A 54 0.13 -15.55 1.85
CA THR A 54 0.87 -15.56 0.58
C THR A 54 0.26 -14.59 -0.44
N SER A 55 -1.06 -14.55 -0.56
CA SER A 55 -1.74 -13.62 -1.47
C SER A 55 -1.54 -12.17 -1.05
N GLU A 56 -1.75 -11.85 0.24
CA GLU A 56 -1.61 -10.47 0.71
C GLU A 56 -0.15 -9.98 0.64
N LEU A 57 0.84 -10.86 0.85
CA LEU A 57 2.25 -10.54 0.68
C LEU A 57 2.61 -10.19 -0.77
N GLN A 58 2.01 -10.88 -1.75
CA GLN A 58 2.21 -10.55 -3.15
C GLN A 58 1.63 -9.16 -3.48
N GLU A 59 0.42 -8.87 -3.00
CA GLU A 59 -0.20 -7.55 -3.19
C GLU A 59 0.63 -6.43 -2.53
N ILE A 60 1.25 -6.71 -1.38
CA ILE A 60 2.16 -5.79 -0.69
C ILE A 60 3.44 -5.54 -1.51
N ASP A 61 4.06 -6.59 -2.07
CA ASP A 61 5.26 -6.44 -2.91
C ASP A 61 4.96 -5.62 -4.17
N ASP A 62 3.84 -5.90 -4.83
CA ASP A 62 3.37 -5.16 -5.99
C ASP A 62 3.12 -3.67 -5.66
N ALA A 63 2.47 -3.39 -4.52
CA ALA A 63 2.22 -2.03 -4.08
C ALA A 63 3.51 -1.24 -3.83
N LEU A 64 4.50 -1.83 -3.14
CA LEU A 64 5.80 -1.18 -2.88
C LEU A 64 6.56 -0.89 -4.17
N ARG A 65 6.57 -1.82 -5.13
CA ARG A 65 7.20 -1.60 -6.45
C ARG A 65 6.55 -0.43 -7.19
N ASN A 66 5.22 -0.38 -7.19
CA ASN A 66 4.48 0.68 -7.87
C ASN A 66 4.70 2.04 -7.21
N LEU A 67 4.69 2.12 -5.88
CA LEU A 67 5.02 3.35 -5.14
C LEU A 67 6.43 3.84 -5.45
N ARG A 68 7.41 2.94 -5.55
CA ARG A 68 8.78 3.28 -5.93
C ARG A 68 8.87 3.85 -7.34
N VAL A 69 8.20 3.24 -8.31
CA VAL A 69 8.12 3.75 -9.69
C VAL A 69 7.44 5.12 -9.72
N LEU A 70 6.37 5.29 -8.96
CA LEU A 70 5.61 6.54 -8.87
C LEU A 70 6.46 7.68 -8.29
N MET A 71 7.28 7.39 -7.27
CA MET A 71 8.28 8.30 -6.72
C MET A 71 9.32 8.68 -7.77
N SER A 72 9.90 7.71 -8.48
CA SER A 72 10.93 7.97 -9.49
C SER A 72 10.43 8.72 -10.74
N ASN A 73 9.17 8.56 -11.13
CA ASN A 73 8.60 9.26 -12.29
C ASN A 73 8.21 10.72 -12.02
N LYS A 74 8.16 11.13 -10.75
CA LYS A 74 7.76 12.49 -10.33
C LYS A 74 8.94 13.31 -9.76
N THR A 75 10.15 12.74 -9.77
CA THR A 75 11.42 13.43 -9.42
C THR A 75 12.12 13.89 -10.69
#